data_AF-A0A8H3DQX6-F1
#
_entry.id   AF-A0A8H3DQX6-F1
#
_cell.length_a   1.000
_cell.length_b   1.000
_cell.length_c   1.000
_cell.angle_alpha   90.00
_cell.angle_beta   90.00
_cell.angle_gamma   90.00
#
_symmetry.space_group_name_H-M   'P 1'
#
loop_
_entity.id
_entity.type
_entity.pdbx_description
1 polymer ?
#
loop_
_entity_poly.entity_id
_entity_poly.type
_entity_poly.pdbx_seq_one_letter_code
_entity_poly.pdbx_strand_id
1 'polypeptide(L)'
;MVTTMQSEPGPSRRRPRPSDEDEDMDATTPPRKKTATARKSTGGKPPRKSGASTAGPSKSSRAKQQDDDDGDGKKKRRYRPGVVALREIRRYQKSTDLLIAKLPFSRVVREVAQDMTTQAGGGYPAGLRWQSSALLALQEATEAYLVHLFEDTNLCAIHAKRVTIMQRDIQLARRIRGRM
;
A
#
# COMPACT_ATOMS: atom_id res chain seq x y z
N MET A 1 -24.23 -30.18 57.22
CA MET A 1 -25.34 -29.26 57.55
C MET A 1 -24.83 -27.84 57.50
N VAL A 2 -25.71 -26.89 57.16
CA VAL A 2 -25.54 -25.42 57.08
C VAL A 2 -25.28 -24.83 55.67
N THR A 3 -26.40 -24.60 54.98
CA THR A 3 -26.91 -23.33 54.42
C THR A 3 -26.19 -22.58 53.29
N THR A 4 -26.90 -22.56 52.16
CA THR A 4 -26.88 -21.67 50.98
C THR A 4 -26.84 -20.17 51.30
N MET A 5 -26.03 -19.39 50.56
CA MET A 5 -26.39 -18.02 50.16
C MET A 5 -25.82 -17.68 48.77
N GLN A 6 -26.72 -17.38 47.84
CA GLN A 6 -26.49 -16.67 46.58
C GLN A 6 -26.41 -15.17 46.88
N SER A 7 -25.56 -14.42 46.16
CA SER A 7 -25.59 -12.95 46.15
C SER A 7 -25.38 -12.41 44.73
N GLU A 8 -26.25 -11.47 44.37
CA GLU A 8 -26.45 -10.89 43.03
C GLU A 8 -25.43 -9.78 42.66
N PRO A 9 -25.29 -9.46 41.35
CA PRO A 9 -24.37 -8.43 40.85
C PRO A 9 -24.87 -6.98 41.02
N GLY A 10 -23.99 -6.09 41.47
CA GLY A 10 -24.27 -4.67 41.75
C GLY A 10 -24.38 -3.75 40.51
N PRO A 11 -24.96 -2.54 40.66
CA PRO A 11 -25.47 -1.74 39.53
C PRO A 11 -24.42 -0.84 38.84
N SER A 12 -24.57 -0.77 37.51
CA SER A 12 -23.79 0.04 36.55
C SER A 12 -24.07 1.54 36.70
N ARG A 13 -23.06 2.33 37.09
CA ARG A 13 -23.12 3.81 37.15
C ARG A 13 -22.78 4.41 35.78
N ARG A 14 -23.82 4.89 35.08
CA ARG A 14 -23.70 5.75 33.89
C ARG A 14 -23.09 7.10 34.28
N ARG A 15 -22.05 7.53 33.57
CA ARG A 15 -21.47 8.88 33.69
C ARG A 15 -22.40 9.92 33.02
N PRO A 16 -22.68 11.06 33.66
CA PRO A 16 -23.49 12.13 33.07
C PRO A 16 -22.70 12.96 32.04
N ARG A 17 -23.45 13.54 31.09
CA ARG A 17 -22.96 14.45 30.04
C ARG A 17 -22.56 15.82 30.64
N PRO A 18 -21.54 16.52 30.09
CA PRO A 18 -21.31 17.92 30.42
C PRO A 18 -22.34 18.81 29.71
N SER A 19 -22.99 19.68 30.46
CA SER A 19 -23.83 20.79 30.02
C SER A 19 -23.02 22.09 30.06
N ASP A 20 -23.05 22.79 28.93
CA ASP A 20 -23.09 24.25 28.73
C ASP A 20 -22.73 25.15 29.93
N GLU A 21 -21.56 25.77 29.86
CA GLU A 21 -21.28 27.06 30.51
C GLU A 21 -20.68 28.01 29.46
N ASP A 22 -21.34 29.17 29.38
CA ASP A 22 -21.19 30.24 28.41
C ASP A 22 -19.93 31.10 28.68
N GLU A 23 -19.11 31.31 27.64
CA GLU A 23 -18.21 32.47 27.55
C GLU A 23 -18.41 33.13 26.18
N ASP A 24 -19.35 34.08 26.13
CA ASP A 24 -19.48 35.07 25.06
C ASP A 24 -18.48 36.21 25.30
N MET A 25 -17.50 36.40 24.40
CA MET A 25 -16.87 37.71 24.17
C MET A 25 -16.38 37.85 22.72
N ASP A 26 -17.19 38.64 22.02
CA ASP A 26 -16.89 39.56 20.91
C ASP A 26 -16.72 39.06 19.47
N ALA A 27 -17.51 39.71 18.62
CA ALA A 27 -17.82 39.40 17.25
C ALA A 27 -16.96 40.23 16.30
N THR A 28 -16.63 39.68 15.11
CA THR A 28 -16.61 40.38 13.80
C THR A 28 -16.31 39.38 12.65
N THR A 29 -17.38 38.88 11.98
CA THR A 29 -17.57 38.83 10.49
C THR A 29 -16.79 37.78 9.63
N PRO A 30 -17.34 37.21 8.53
CA PRO A 30 -18.66 36.57 8.24
C PRO A 30 -18.50 35.23 7.43
N PRO A 31 -19.58 34.55 6.95
CA PRO A 31 -19.52 33.14 6.56
C PRO A 31 -19.18 32.84 5.09
N ARG A 32 -18.78 31.57 4.89
CA ARG A 32 -18.42 30.87 3.65
C ARG A 32 -19.51 30.99 2.56
N LYS A 33 -19.19 31.64 1.43
CA LYS A 33 -20.01 31.64 0.19
C LYS A 33 -19.46 30.68 -0.86
N LYS A 34 -20.30 29.76 -1.33
CA LYS A 34 -20.14 29.07 -2.61
C LYS A 34 -20.44 30.07 -3.73
N THR A 35 -19.48 30.32 -4.63
CA THR A 35 -19.75 31.01 -5.90
C THR A 35 -19.07 30.26 -7.04
N ALA A 36 -19.88 29.74 -7.97
CA ALA A 36 -19.44 29.36 -9.29
C ALA A 36 -19.12 30.64 -10.06
N THR A 37 -17.91 30.77 -10.59
CA THR A 37 -17.55 31.87 -11.48
C THR A 37 -17.10 31.30 -12.82
N ALA A 38 -17.98 31.41 -13.81
CA ALA A 38 -17.65 31.23 -15.20
C ALA A 38 -16.64 32.31 -15.60
N ARG A 39 -15.43 31.91 -16.00
CA ARG A 39 -14.48 32.80 -16.67
C ARG A 39 -14.59 32.60 -18.17
N LYS A 40 -15.32 33.50 -18.82
CA LYS A 40 -15.29 33.71 -20.27
C LYS A 40 -14.27 34.81 -20.53
N SER A 41 -13.12 34.46 -21.12
CA SER A 41 -12.21 35.43 -21.73
C SER A 41 -12.14 35.17 -23.23
N THR A 42 -12.32 36.26 -23.96
CA THR A 42 -12.46 36.45 -25.39
C THR A 42 -11.21 36.09 -26.19
N GLY A 43 -11.35 35.25 -27.20
CA GLY A 43 -10.38 35.03 -28.28
C GLY A 43 -11.14 34.72 -29.56
N GLY A 44 -11.22 35.71 -30.46
CA GLY A 44 -12.11 35.71 -31.62
C GLY A 44 -11.77 34.67 -32.69
N LYS A 45 -12.82 34.13 -33.31
CA LYS A 45 -12.82 33.54 -34.66
C LYS A 45 -14.19 33.80 -35.30
N PRO A 46 -14.25 34.29 -36.54
CA PRO A 46 -15.47 34.84 -37.13
C PRO A 46 -16.51 33.74 -37.47
N PRO A 47 -17.82 34.07 -37.48
CA PRO A 47 -18.87 33.10 -37.74
C PRO A 47 -18.86 32.63 -39.20
N ARG A 48 -18.85 31.31 -39.41
CA ARG A 48 -18.99 30.70 -40.73
C ARG A 48 -20.42 30.90 -41.24
N LYS A 49 -20.51 31.44 -42.45
CA LYS A 49 -21.70 31.68 -43.29
C LYS A 49 -22.70 30.53 -43.23
N SER A 50 -23.94 30.85 -42.88
CA SER A 50 -25.13 30.04 -43.14
C SER A 50 -25.50 30.14 -44.63
N GLY A 51 -25.42 29.03 -45.35
CA GLY A 51 -26.02 28.85 -46.67
C GLY A 51 -27.13 27.82 -46.57
N ALA A 52 -28.37 28.27 -46.69
CA ALA A 52 -29.53 27.39 -46.89
C ALA A 52 -29.72 27.19 -48.39
N SER A 53 -29.86 25.94 -48.84
CA SER A 53 -30.47 25.60 -50.12
C SER A 53 -31.10 24.21 -50.06
N THR A 54 -32.43 24.21 -49.88
CA THR A 54 -33.47 23.48 -50.63
C THR A 54 -33.27 22.02 -51.06
N ALA A 55 -34.35 21.26 -50.82
CA ALA A 55 -34.62 19.85 -51.06
C ALA A 55 -34.43 19.29 -52.49
N GLY A 56 -34.21 17.98 -52.57
CA GLY A 56 -34.41 17.11 -53.75
C GLY A 56 -33.87 15.68 -53.53
N PRO A 57 -34.66 14.59 -53.72
CA PRO A 57 -34.30 13.25 -53.25
C PRO A 57 -33.69 12.35 -54.36
N SER A 58 -32.70 11.52 -54.03
CA SER A 58 -32.45 10.30 -54.80
C SER A 58 -31.87 9.18 -53.94
N LYS A 59 -32.62 8.10 -53.84
CA LYS A 59 -32.21 6.79 -53.31
C LYS A 59 -30.97 6.30 -54.07
N SER A 60 -29.94 5.88 -53.35
CA SER A 60 -29.12 4.75 -53.78
C SER A 60 -28.78 3.90 -52.56
N SER A 61 -29.26 2.67 -52.63
CA SER A 61 -28.98 1.58 -51.71
C SER A 61 -27.49 1.26 -51.73
N ARG A 62 -26.78 1.52 -50.62
CA ARG A 62 -25.48 0.90 -50.36
C ARG A 62 -25.61 0.06 -49.10
N ALA A 63 -25.45 -1.24 -49.31
CA ALA A 63 -25.50 -2.29 -48.32
C ALA A 63 -24.79 -1.89 -47.04
N LYS A 64 -25.55 -1.85 -45.95
CA LYS A 64 -25.01 -1.73 -44.60
C LYS A 64 -24.56 -3.13 -44.22
N GLN A 65 -23.29 -3.43 -44.46
CA GLN A 65 -22.63 -4.54 -43.77
C GLN A 65 -22.79 -4.26 -42.27
N GLN A 66 -23.54 -5.14 -41.61
CA GLN A 66 -23.46 -5.32 -40.17
C GLN A 66 -22.06 -5.85 -39.90
N ASP A 67 -21.16 -4.97 -39.46
CA ASP A 67 -20.08 -5.41 -38.58
C ASP A 67 -20.74 -5.61 -37.21
N ASP A 68 -20.85 -6.86 -36.82
CA ASP A 68 -21.09 -7.26 -35.43
C ASP A 68 -19.90 -6.73 -34.60
N ASP A 69 -20.06 -5.55 -33.98
CA ASP A 69 -19.15 -5.00 -32.97
C ASP A 69 -19.31 -5.80 -31.66
N ASP A 70 -18.93 -7.07 -31.71
CA ASP A 70 -18.80 -7.94 -30.56
C ASP A 70 -17.42 -7.69 -29.93
N GLY A 71 -17.37 -6.72 -28.99
CA GLY A 71 -16.25 -6.65 -28.05
C GLY A 71 -15.73 -5.28 -27.62
N ASP A 72 -16.56 -4.33 -27.17
CA ASP A 72 -16.07 -3.23 -26.33
C ASP A 72 -15.80 -3.72 -24.89
N GLY A 73 -14.79 -4.57 -24.75
CA GLY A 73 -14.21 -4.92 -23.46
C GLY A 73 -13.49 -3.69 -22.90
N LYS A 74 -14.16 -2.90 -22.05
CA LYS A 74 -13.60 -1.72 -21.37
C LYS A 74 -12.12 -1.92 -21.01
N LYS A 75 -11.24 -1.16 -21.67
CA LYS A 75 -9.78 -1.24 -21.46
C LYS A 75 -9.46 -1.22 -19.96
N LYS A 76 -8.75 -2.25 -19.48
CA LYS A 76 -8.34 -2.32 -18.06
C LYS A 76 -7.52 -1.08 -17.71
N ARG A 77 -8.02 -0.29 -16.76
CA ARG A 77 -7.37 0.97 -16.34
C ARG A 77 -6.02 0.66 -15.68
N ARG A 78 -4.94 1.22 -16.25
CA ARG A 78 -3.59 1.15 -15.67
C ARG A 78 -3.43 2.17 -14.54
N TYR A 79 -2.83 1.75 -13.43
CA TYR A 79 -2.45 2.65 -12.35
C TYR A 79 -1.24 3.50 -12.73
N ARG A 80 -1.19 4.74 -12.23
CA ARG A 80 0.00 5.59 -12.39
C ARG A 80 1.19 4.96 -11.63
N PRO A 81 2.43 5.15 -12.09
CA PRO A 81 3.62 4.70 -11.37
C PRO A 81 3.59 5.17 -9.91
N GLY A 82 4.01 4.30 -8.98
CA GLY A 82 4.00 4.57 -7.54
C GLY A 82 2.67 4.29 -6.82
N VAL A 83 1.52 4.32 -7.51
CA VAL A 83 0.20 4.10 -6.85
C VAL A 83 0.07 2.69 -6.27
N VAL A 84 0.52 1.68 -7.02
CA VAL A 84 0.50 0.29 -6.57
C VAL A 84 1.52 0.07 -5.46
N ALA A 85 2.74 0.60 -5.61
CA ALA A 85 3.79 0.51 -4.59
C ALA A 85 3.34 1.13 -3.24
N LEU A 86 2.72 2.32 -3.26
CA LEU A 86 2.20 2.94 -2.04
C LEU A 86 1.07 2.14 -1.39
N ARG A 87 0.26 1.43 -2.19
CA ARG A 87 -0.77 0.53 -1.66
C ARG A 87 -0.15 -0.70 -1.01
N GLU A 88 0.87 -1.28 -1.65
CA GLU A 88 1.61 -2.43 -1.12
C GLU A 88 2.33 -2.09 0.17
N ILE A 89 3.02 -0.94 0.25
CA ILE A 89 3.66 -0.46 1.47
C ILE A 89 2.65 -0.39 2.63
N ARG A 90 1.49 0.24 2.41
CA ARG A 90 0.45 0.33 3.45
C ARG A 90 -0.12 -1.04 3.84
N ARG A 91 -0.25 -1.96 2.88
CA ARG A 91 -0.72 -3.32 3.15
C ARG A 91 0.28 -4.06 4.03
N TYR A 92 1.56 -4.09 3.64
CA TYR A 92 2.59 -4.85 4.33
C TYR A 92 2.97 -4.25 5.68
N GLN A 93 2.85 -2.94 5.86
CA GLN A 93 3.02 -2.31 7.17
C GLN A 93 1.87 -2.60 8.14
N LYS A 94 0.69 -2.99 7.65
CA LYS A 94 -0.48 -3.33 8.49
C LYS A 94 -0.48 -4.80 8.90
N SER A 95 0.07 -5.68 8.07
CA SER A 95 0.16 -7.12 8.31
C SER A 95 1.49 -7.50 8.96
N THR A 96 1.54 -8.67 9.57
CA THR A 96 2.78 -9.29 10.09
C THR A 96 3.08 -10.63 9.41
N ASP A 97 2.54 -10.83 8.20
CA ASP A 97 2.73 -12.05 7.43
C ASP A 97 4.19 -12.14 6.91
N LEU A 98 4.76 -13.34 6.95
CA LEU A 98 6.06 -13.61 6.34
C LEU A 98 5.98 -13.48 4.81
N LEU A 99 6.92 -12.76 4.22
CA LEU A 99 6.95 -12.44 2.80
C LEU A 99 7.83 -13.39 1.99
N ILE A 100 8.82 -14.04 2.62
CA ILE A 100 9.68 -15.01 1.95
C ILE A 100 8.98 -16.38 1.92
N ALA A 101 9.03 -17.05 0.77
CA ALA A 101 8.48 -18.40 0.65
C ALA A 101 9.26 -19.39 1.54
N LYS A 102 8.53 -20.13 2.39
CA LYS A 102 9.10 -21.03 3.41
C LYS A 102 10.03 -22.11 2.83
N LEU A 103 9.65 -22.73 1.70
CA LEU A 103 10.42 -23.83 1.13
C LEU A 103 11.78 -23.36 0.57
N PRO A 104 11.85 -22.33 -0.30
CA PRO A 104 13.14 -21.75 -0.71
C PRO A 104 14.01 -21.30 0.47
N PHE A 105 13.42 -20.60 1.46
CA PHE A 105 14.16 -20.19 2.66
C PHE A 105 14.77 -21.39 3.39
N SER A 106 13.98 -22.45 3.60
CA SER A 106 14.45 -23.67 4.26
C SER A 106 15.60 -24.37 3.51
N ARG A 107 15.62 -24.29 2.17
CA ARG A 107 16.71 -24.87 1.36
C ARG A 107 18.01 -24.09 1.59
N VAL A 108 17.94 -22.76 1.54
CA VAL A 108 19.09 -21.88 1.79
C VAL A 108 19.66 -22.08 3.20
N VAL A 109 18.79 -22.17 4.22
CA VAL A 109 19.25 -22.42 5.60
C VAL A 109 20.01 -23.75 5.71
N ARG A 110 19.52 -24.81 5.06
CA ARG A 110 20.16 -26.12 5.08
C ARG A 110 21.47 -26.15 4.30
N GLU A 111 21.53 -25.45 3.17
CA GLU A 111 22.73 -25.27 2.36
C GLU A 111 23.84 -24.58 3.18
N VAL A 112 23.54 -23.42 3.77
CA VAL A 112 24.50 -22.68 4.62
C VAL A 112 24.96 -23.53 5.82
N ALA A 113 24.05 -24.26 6.46
CA ALA A 113 24.40 -25.11 7.59
C ALA A 113 25.28 -26.31 7.19
N GLN A 114 25.08 -26.86 5.99
CA GLN A 114 25.91 -27.93 5.46
C GLN A 114 27.32 -27.42 5.16
N ASP A 115 27.45 -26.24 4.57
CA ASP A 115 28.75 -25.59 4.32
C ASP A 115 29.51 -25.36 5.63
N MET A 116 28.83 -24.82 6.66
CA MET A 116 29.42 -24.60 7.99
C MET A 116 29.85 -25.90 8.68
N THR A 117 29.05 -26.97 8.57
CA THR A 117 29.38 -28.26 9.20
C THR A 117 30.54 -28.94 8.49
N THR A 118 30.63 -28.82 7.16
CA THR A 118 31.74 -29.35 6.36
C THR A 118 33.05 -28.63 6.68
N GLN A 119 33.01 -27.32 6.87
CA GLN A 119 34.18 -26.52 7.23
C GLN A 119 34.67 -26.77 8.67
N ALA A 120 33.77 -27.09 9.60
CA ALA A 120 34.10 -27.29 11.01
C ALA A 120 34.72 -28.66 11.34
N GLY A 121 35.01 -29.51 10.34
CA GLY A 121 35.60 -30.85 10.54
C GLY A 121 34.72 -31.82 11.34
N GLY A 122 33.46 -31.45 11.62
CA GLY A 122 32.51 -32.22 12.39
C GLY A 122 31.94 -33.36 11.55
N GLY A 123 32.58 -34.52 11.62
CA GLY A 123 32.13 -35.76 10.99
C GLY A 123 30.84 -36.31 11.60
N TYR A 124 29.73 -35.61 11.43
CA TYR A 124 28.39 -36.17 11.69
C TYR A 124 27.92 -36.90 10.43
N PRO A 125 27.88 -38.24 10.43
CA PRO A 125 27.46 -39.04 9.26
C PRO A 125 25.95 -38.92 8.98
N ALA A 126 25.19 -38.36 9.92
CA ALA A 126 23.78 -38.04 9.76
C ALA A 126 23.63 -36.52 9.73
N GLY A 127 23.35 -35.95 8.56
CA GLY A 127 23.25 -34.50 8.37
C GLY A 127 22.33 -33.78 9.38
N LEU A 128 22.54 -32.47 9.53
CA LEU A 128 21.87 -31.65 10.54
C LEU A 128 20.33 -31.76 10.43
N ARG A 129 19.67 -32.18 11.51
CA ARG A 129 18.20 -32.26 11.59
C ARG A 129 17.65 -30.91 12.07
N TRP A 130 16.55 -30.50 11.48
CA TRP A 130 15.93 -29.21 11.75
C TRP A 130 14.52 -29.38 12.31
N GLN A 131 14.24 -28.70 13.41
CA GLN A 131 12.88 -28.52 13.91
C GLN A 131 12.14 -27.50 13.03
N SER A 132 10.83 -27.68 12.85
CA SER A 132 9.99 -26.74 12.09
C SER A 132 9.97 -25.35 12.72
N SER A 133 9.87 -25.26 14.05
CA SER A 133 9.92 -23.98 14.79
C SER A 133 11.26 -23.27 14.68
N ALA A 134 12.38 -24.00 14.60
CA ALA A 134 13.70 -23.39 14.42
C ALA A 134 13.82 -22.69 13.05
N LEU A 135 13.31 -23.34 11.99
CA LEU A 135 13.27 -22.73 10.65
C LEU A 135 12.36 -21.48 10.61
N LEU A 136 11.23 -21.52 11.32
CA LEU A 136 10.34 -20.36 11.44
C LEU A 136 11.01 -19.21 12.21
N ALA A 137 11.65 -19.49 13.33
CA ALA A 137 12.36 -18.48 14.12
C ALA A 137 13.49 -17.81 13.33
N LEU A 138 14.26 -18.60 12.56
CA LEU A 138 15.28 -18.07 11.65
C LEU A 138 14.67 -17.18 10.57
N GLN A 139 13.51 -17.56 10.03
CA GLN A 139 12.83 -16.77 9.02
C GLN A 139 12.32 -15.45 9.59
N GLU A 140 11.66 -15.48 10.74
CA GLU A 140 11.17 -14.28 11.44
C GLU A 140 12.31 -13.31 11.74
N ALA A 141 13.43 -13.81 12.30
CA ALA A 141 14.59 -12.98 12.60
C ALA A 141 15.23 -12.38 11.33
N THR A 142 15.30 -13.17 10.24
CA THR A 142 15.89 -12.72 8.97
C THR A 142 15.03 -11.65 8.31
N GLU A 143 13.73 -11.87 8.20
CA GLU A 143 12.80 -10.90 7.61
C GLU A 143 12.75 -9.61 8.44
N ALA A 144 12.69 -9.72 9.77
CA ALA A 144 12.78 -8.56 10.64
C ALA A 144 14.08 -7.78 10.40
N TYR A 145 15.23 -8.47 10.34
CA TYR A 145 16.50 -7.80 10.06
C TYR A 145 16.51 -7.07 8.71
N LEU A 146 16.00 -7.69 7.65
CA LEU A 146 15.94 -7.11 6.32
C LEU A 146 15.01 -5.88 6.27
N VAL A 147 13.86 -5.92 6.94
CA VAL A 147 12.93 -4.77 7.01
C VAL A 147 13.61 -3.56 7.66
N HIS A 148 14.23 -3.73 8.83
CA HIS A 148 14.96 -2.64 9.50
C HIS A 148 16.13 -2.13 8.65
N LEU A 149 16.85 -3.02 7.95
CA LEU A 149 17.91 -2.60 7.03
C LEU A 149 17.36 -1.76 5.87
N PHE A 150 16.20 -2.10 5.33
CA PHE A 150 15.56 -1.32 4.27
C PHE A 150 15.04 0.03 4.75
N GLU A 151 14.61 0.15 6.01
CA GLU A 151 14.27 1.44 6.63
C GLU A 151 15.49 2.38 6.65
N ASP A 152 16.62 1.90 7.17
CA ASP A 152 17.89 2.66 7.20
C ASP A 152 18.36 3.01 5.77
N THR A 153 18.26 2.05 4.85
CA THR A 153 18.63 2.22 3.43
C THR A 153 17.76 3.27 2.76
N ASN A 154 16.46 3.30 3.08
CA ASN A 154 15.53 4.30 2.54
C ASN A 154 15.87 5.71 3.04
N LEU A 155 16.25 5.86 4.32
CA LEU A 155 16.73 7.14 4.86
C LEU A 155 17.98 7.62 4.12
N CYS A 156 18.93 6.72 3.81
CA CYS A 156 20.12 7.04 3.02
C CYS A 156 19.77 7.50 1.58
N ALA A 157 18.79 6.86 0.94
CA ALA A 157 18.33 7.25 -0.38
C ALA A 157 17.67 8.64 -0.39
N ILE A 158 16.83 8.93 0.61
CA ILE A 158 16.18 10.24 0.79
C ILE A 158 17.21 11.33 1.09
N HIS A 159 18.20 11.03 1.94
CA HIS A 159 19.31 11.95 2.21
C HIS A 159 20.05 12.35 0.93
N ALA A 160 20.18 11.42 -0.03
CA ALA A 160 20.75 11.66 -1.35
C ALA A 160 19.75 12.19 -2.40
N LYS A 161 18.57 12.70 -1.98
CA LYS A 161 17.51 13.26 -2.83
C LYS A 161 16.95 12.28 -3.88
N ARG A 162 16.92 10.97 -3.56
CA ARG A 162 16.37 9.92 -4.43
C ARG A 162 15.19 9.21 -3.77
N VAL A 163 14.38 8.56 -4.61
CA VAL A 163 13.27 7.69 -4.18
C VAL A 163 13.60 6.20 -4.39
N THR A 164 14.54 5.90 -5.28
CA THR A 164 15.00 4.53 -5.56
C THR A 164 16.22 4.22 -4.71
N ILE A 165 16.13 3.16 -3.89
CA ILE A 165 17.25 2.60 -3.15
C ILE A 165 18.28 1.95 -4.08
N MET A 166 19.55 2.03 -3.73
CA MET A 166 20.68 1.51 -4.49
C MET A 166 21.64 0.73 -3.59
N GLN A 167 22.53 -0.06 -4.18
CA GLN A 167 23.53 -0.85 -3.43
C GLN A 167 24.38 0.03 -2.49
N ARG A 168 24.74 1.25 -2.92
CA ARG A 168 25.49 2.21 -2.08
C ARG A 168 24.74 2.61 -0.80
N ASP A 169 23.41 2.64 -0.84
CA ASP A 169 22.59 3.02 0.31
C ASP A 169 22.62 1.89 1.35
N ILE A 170 22.59 0.63 0.90
CA ILE A 170 22.70 -0.55 1.76
C ILE A 170 24.09 -0.63 2.38
N GLN A 171 25.14 -0.40 1.57
CA GLN A 171 26.52 -0.40 2.05
C GLN A 171 26.73 0.70 3.10
N LEU A 172 26.20 1.90 2.87
CA LEU A 172 26.26 3.00 3.83
C LEU A 172 25.52 2.67 5.13
N ALA A 173 24.28 2.17 5.04
CA ALA A 173 23.49 1.78 6.20
C ALA A 173 24.20 0.71 7.05
N ARG A 174 24.76 -0.34 6.41
CA ARG A 174 25.53 -1.37 7.10
C ARG A 174 26.79 -0.83 7.78
N ARG A 175 27.49 0.11 7.13
CA ARG A 175 28.70 0.74 7.65
C ARG A 175 28.41 1.57 8.90
N ILE A 176 27.33 2.36 8.88
CA ILE A 176 26.93 3.20 10.03
C ILE A 176 26.46 2.33 11.20
N ARG A 177 25.77 1.21 10.93
CA ARG A 177 25.27 0.29 11.95
C ARG A 177 26.35 -0.52 12.67
N GLY A 178 27.61 -0.45 12.21
CA GLY A 178 28.72 -1.19 12.83
C GLY A 178 28.65 -2.71 12.66
N ARG A 179 27.91 -3.22 11.64
CA ARG A 179 27.96 -4.64 11.25
C ARG A 179 29.09 -4.85 10.23
N MET A 180 30.33 -4.81 10.72
CA MET A 180 31.53 -5.32 10.06
C MET A 180 32.38 -6.06 11.08
#